data_AF-A0A1W9VHK0-F1
#
_entry.id   AF-A0A1W9VHK0-F1
#
_cell.length_a   1.000
_cell.length_b   1.000
_cell.length_c   1.000
_cell.angle_alpha   90.00
_cell.angle_beta   90.00
_cell.angle_gamma   90.00
#
_symmetry.space_group_name_H-M   'P 1'
#
loop_
_entity.id
_entity.type
_entity.pdbx_description
1 polymer ?
#
loop_
_entity_poly.entity_id
_entity_poly.type
_entity_poly.pdbx_seq_one_letter_code
_entity_poly.pdbx_strand_id
1 'polypeptide(L)'
;MEFELDIREDKTAWYIGAFITIALLLFGLGKVGKPLTPYVGSAASVMSWSDWTLHKAEKVYKTERTLLRKDVELLAQVLEAKSNPVQVSILVKEIGKDVDEGTPALALARAAVAQAALDIGDWSIGILERERAIQSLEIAIALLSE
;
A
#
# COMPACT_ATOMS: atom_id res chain seq x y z
N MET A 1 -4.77 67.81 -5.78
CA MET A 1 -4.29 66.74 -4.87
C MET A 1 -3.93 65.58 -5.75
N GLU A 2 -2.67 65.56 -6.19
CA GLU A 2 -2.12 64.53 -7.07
C GLU A 2 -1.42 63.52 -6.16
N PHE A 3 -1.80 62.24 -6.30
CA PHE A 3 -1.13 61.15 -5.61
C PHE A 3 0.11 60.78 -6.42
N GLU A 4 1.26 61.33 -6.01
CA GLU A 4 2.57 60.81 -6.41
C GLU A 4 2.71 59.37 -5.87
N LEU A 5 2.53 58.39 -6.76
CA LEU A 5 3.05 57.03 -6.59
C LEU A 5 4.36 56.96 -7.36
N ASP A 6 5.38 57.61 -6.82
CA ASP A 6 6.73 57.51 -7.35
C ASP A 6 7.53 56.47 -6.55
N ILE A 7 8.28 55.66 -7.30
CA ILE A 7 9.33 54.75 -6.82
C ILE A 7 8.87 53.57 -5.93
N ARG A 8 8.16 52.55 -6.47
CA ARG A 8 8.15 51.20 -5.83
C ARG A 8 7.57 50.02 -6.65
N GLU A 9 7.27 50.18 -7.93
CA GLU A 9 6.46 49.20 -8.68
C GLU A 9 7.13 47.82 -8.84
N ASP A 10 8.44 47.78 -9.12
CA ASP A 10 9.19 46.53 -9.36
C ASP A 10 9.45 45.73 -8.07
N LYS A 11 9.75 46.42 -6.97
CA LYS A 11 9.89 45.79 -5.65
C LYS A 11 8.55 45.30 -5.12
N THR A 12 7.47 46.04 -5.37
CA THR A 12 6.13 45.66 -4.91
C THR A 12 5.63 44.41 -5.63
N ALA A 13 5.86 44.30 -6.94
CA ALA A 13 5.58 43.08 -7.70
C ALA A 13 6.41 41.89 -7.17
N TRP A 14 7.68 42.09 -6.83
CA TRP A 14 8.53 41.06 -6.24
C TRP A 14 8.02 40.61 -4.85
N TYR A 15 7.64 41.56 -3.98
CA TYR A 15 7.08 41.24 -2.66
C TYR A 15 5.74 40.50 -2.75
N ILE A 16 4.87 40.90 -3.69
CA ILE A 16 3.60 40.22 -3.96
C ILE A 16 3.87 38.79 -4.47
N GLY A 17 4.80 38.62 -5.41
CA GLY A 17 5.21 37.31 -5.91
C GLY A 17 5.77 36.41 -4.82
N ALA A 18 6.65 36.94 -3.97
CA ALA A 18 7.20 36.21 -2.82
C ALA A 18 6.10 35.82 -1.82
N PHE A 19 5.16 36.72 -1.53
CA PHE A 19 4.04 36.45 -0.63
C PHE A 19 3.13 35.34 -1.18
N ILE A 20 2.76 35.38 -2.47
CA ILE A 20 1.96 34.34 -3.12
C ILE A 20 2.70 33.00 -3.08
N THR A 21 4.00 33.00 -3.34
CA THR A 21 4.81 31.77 -3.32
C THR A 21 4.87 31.17 -1.92
N ILE A 22 5.08 31.99 -0.89
CA ILE A 22 5.05 31.55 0.52
C ILE A 22 3.66 31.04 0.91
N ALA A 23 2.60 31.73 0.51
CA ALA A 23 1.22 31.33 0.79
C ALA A 23 0.88 29.98 0.13
N LEU A 24 1.29 29.77 -1.12
CA LEU A 24 1.14 28.49 -1.82
C LEU A 24 1.94 27.37 -1.15
N LEU A 25 3.16 27.67 -0.68
CA LEU A 25 4.01 26.72 0.01
C LEU A 25 3.42 26.31 1.37
N LEU A 26 2.90 27.27 2.15
CA LEU A 26 2.20 27.03 3.41
C LEU A 26 0.89 26.26 3.20
N PHE A 27 0.12 26.62 2.18
CA PHE A 27 -1.12 25.91 1.81
C PHE A 27 -0.83 24.47 1.36
N GLY A 28 0.25 24.28 0.58
CA GLY A 28 0.74 22.98 0.16
C GLY A 28 1.13 22.10 1.35
N LEU A 29 1.93 22.64 2.28
CA LEU A 29 2.30 21.96 3.53
C LEU A 29 1.07 21.58 4.36
N GLY A 30 0.08 22.48 4.48
CA GLY A 30 -1.16 22.22 5.20
C GLY A 30 -1.99 21.07 4.60
N LYS A 31 -2.09 21.00 3.26
CA LYS A 31 -2.77 19.87 2.59
C LYS A 31 -2.02 18.55 2.72
N VAL A 32 -0.70 18.57 2.71
CA VAL A 32 0.14 17.38 2.90
C VAL A 32 0.10 16.89 4.36
N GLY A 33 -0.01 17.81 5.33
CA GLY A 33 -0.07 17.49 6.75
C GLY A 33 -1.45 17.03 7.24
N LYS A 34 -2.54 17.43 6.59
CA LYS A 34 -3.92 17.09 7.01
C LYS A 34 -4.19 15.59 7.26
N PRO A 35 -3.74 14.63 6.43
CA PRO A 35 -3.93 13.20 6.71
C PRO A 35 -3.04 12.66 7.83
N LEU A 36 -1.99 13.39 8.23
CA LEU A 36 -1.06 13.05 9.31
C LEU A 36 -1.38 13.80 10.63
N THR A 37 -2.32 14.73 10.54
CA THR A 37 -3.10 15.46 11.54
C THR A 37 -3.96 14.69 12.55
N PRO A 38 -3.55 14.24 13.74
CA PRO A 38 -4.55 13.76 14.71
C PRO A 38 -5.42 14.93 15.17
N TYR A 39 -6.75 14.76 15.10
CA TYR A 39 -7.72 15.73 15.61
C TYR A 39 -8.34 15.19 16.90
N VAL A 40 -8.34 16.01 17.96
CA VAL A 40 -9.09 15.73 19.19
C VAL A 40 -10.24 16.73 19.24
N GLY A 41 -11.46 16.28 18.89
CA GLY A 41 -12.61 17.17 18.72
C GLY A 41 -12.44 18.09 17.51
N SER A 42 -12.38 19.41 17.74
CA SER A 42 -12.23 20.44 16.69
C SER A 42 -10.83 21.04 16.57
N ALA A 43 -9.87 20.61 17.40
CA ALA A 43 -8.51 21.12 17.41
C ALA A 43 -7.52 20.10 16.82
N ALA A 44 -6.62 20.58 15.95
CA ALA A 44 -5.50 19.79 15.48
C ALA A 44 -4.49 19.61 16.63
N SER A 45 -4.19 18.36 16.97
CA SER A 45 -3.19 18.00 17.96
C SER A 45 -1.84 17.77 17.28
N VAL A 46 -0.75 18.08 18.01
CA VAL A 46 0.59 17.72 17.56
C VAL A 46 0.70 16.20 17.59
N MET A 47 1.11 15.60 16.47
CA MET A 47 1.26 14.15 16.34
C MET A 47 2.30 13.66 17.34
N SER A 48 1.90 12.73 18.20
CA SER A 48 2.83 12.10 19.14
C SER A 48 3.73 11.10 18.41
N TRP A 49 4.86 10.76 19.01
CA TRP A 49 5.73 9.72 18.45
C TRP A 49 5.01 8.37 18.33
N SER A 50 4.12 8.05 19.27
CA SER A 50 3.26 6.87 19.21
C SER A 50 2.33 6.87 18.00
N ASP A 51 1.68 7.99 17.69
CA ASP A 51 0.77 8.10 16.54
C ASP A 51 1.52 7.87 15.23
N TRP A 52 2.74 8.39 15.12
CA TRP A 52 3.60 8.15 13.96
C TRP A 52 3.99 6.69 13.81
N THR A 53 4.39 6.03 14.91
CA THR A 53 4.74 4.60 14.86
C THR A 53 3.55 3.73 14.48
N LEU A 54 2.35 4.07 14.95
CA LEU A 54 1.11 3.39 14.58
C LEU A 54 0.80 3.57 13.10
N HIS A 55 0.87 4.81 12.58
CA HIS A 55 0.64 5.09 11.18
C HIS A 55 1.63 4.35 10.26
N LYS A 56 2.91 4.30 10.67
CA LYS A 56 3.92 3.54 9.93
C LYS A 56 3.62 2.04 9.92
N ALA A 57 3.23 1.48 11.06
CA ALA A 57 2.83 0.07 11.16
C ALA A 57 1.62 -0.24 10.29
N GLU A 58 0.59 0.63 10.31
CA GLU A 58 -0.60 0.51 9.47
C GLU A 58 -0.26 0.54 7.98
N LYS A 59 0.66 1.43 7.56
CA LYS A 59 1.11 1.51 6.17
C LYS A 59 1.80 0.21 5.73
N VAL A 60 2.68 -0.34 6.56
CA VAL A 60 3.37 -1.61 6.27
C VAL A 60 2.35 -2.74 6.16
N TYR A 61 1.44 -2.86 7.14
CA TYR A 61 0.37 -3.86 7.15
C TYR A 61 -0.50 -3.80 5.89
N LYS A 62 -0.97 -2.60 5.51
CA LYS A 62 -1.79 -2.42 4.29
C LYS A 62 -1.04 -2.76 3.02
N THR A 63 0.24 -2.43 2.95
CA THR A 63 1.09 -2.73 1.78
C THR A 63 1.25 -4.23 1.62
N GLU A 64 1.62 -4.93 2.70
CA GLU A 64 1.76 -6.39 2.71
C GLU A 64 0.43 -7.08 2.38
N ARG A 65 -0.68 -6.68 3.02
CA ARG A 65 -2.00 -7.27 2.71
C ARG A 65 -2.39 -7.07 1.24
N THR A 66 -2.08 -5.93 0.65
CA THR A 66 -2.37 -5.67 -0.77
C THR A 66 -1.54 -6.58 -1.67
N LEU A 67 -0.27 -6.79 -1.33
CA LEU A 67 0.64 -7.66 -2.06
C LEU A 67 0.16 -9.12 -2.00
N LEU A 68 -0.13 -9.65 -0.81
CA LEU A 68 -0.64 -11.01 -0.65
C LEU A 68 -1.98 -11.25 -1.38
N ARG A 69 -2.87 -10.24 -1.41
CA ARG A 69 -4.12 -10.34 -2.16
C ARG A 69 -3.89 -10.42 -3.67
N LYS A 70 -2.93 -9.65 -4.18
CA LYS A 70 -2.53 -9.72 -5.60
C LYS A 70 -1.99 -11.11 -5.94
N ASP A 71 -1.17 -11.69 -5.07
CA ASP A 71 -0.59 -13.02 -5.29
C ASP A 71 -1.66 -14.11 -5.35
N VAL A 72 -2.62 -14.06 -4.44
CA VAL A 72 -3.79 -14.94 -4.42
C VAL A 72 -4.64 -14.77 -5.68
N GLU A 73 -4.83 -13.55 -6.16
CA GLU A 73 -5.55 -13.28 -7.41
C GLU A 73 -4.82 -13.86 -8.63
N LEU A 74 -3.48 -13.73 -8.69
CA LEU A 74 -2.67 -14.34 -9.75
C LEU A 74 -2.75 -15.87 -9.72
N LEU A 75 -2.72 -16.47 -8.53
CA LEU A 75 -2.90 -17.90 -8.34
C LEU A 75 -4.28 -18.38 -8.82
N ALA A 76 -5.35 -17.63 -8.53
CA ALA A 76 -6.69 -17.91 -9.03
C ALA A 76 -6.73 -17.87 -10.57
N GLN A 77 -6.15 -16.83 -11.17
CA GLN A 77 -6.07 -16.69 -12.64
C GLN A 77 -5.33 -17.87 -13.28
N VAL A 78 -4.22 -18.32 -12.69
CA VAL A 78 -3.46 -19.48 -13.17
C VAL A 78 -4.30 -20.75 -13.15
N LEU A 79 -5.06 -20.96 -12.06
CA LEU A 79 -5.92 -22.12 -11.87
C LEU A 79 -7.12 -22.14 -12.85
N GLU A 80 -7.67 -20.97 -13.19
CA GLU A 80 -8.74 -20.81 -14.17
C GLU A 80 -8.24 -20.97 -15.61
N ALA A 81 -7.13 -20.31 -15.94
CA ALA A 81 -6.56 -20.30 -17.29
C ALA A 81 -5.89 -21.63 -17.67
N LYS A 82 -5.67 -22.54 -16.71
CA LYS A 82 -4.92 -23.79 -16.88
C LYS A 82 -3.54 -23.51 -17.48
N SER A 83 -2.84 -22.56 -16.88
CA SER A 83 -1.53 -22.09 -17.35
C SER A 83 -0.50 -23.22 -17.37
N ASN A 84 0.55 -23.07 -18.19
CA ASN A 84 1.57 -24.11 -18.30
C ASN A 84 2.40 -24.21 -17.00
N PRO A 85 2.99 -25.39 -16.69
CA PRO A 85 3.65 -25.59 -15.39
C PRO A 85 4.89 -24.71 -15.17
N VAL A 86 5.55 -24.28 -16.25
CA VAL A 86 6.70 -23.38 -16.18
C VAL A 86 6.27 -22.02 -15.65
N GLN A 87 5.20 -21.45 -16.20
CA GLN A 87 4.63 -20.18 -15.73
C GLN A 87 4.22 -20.26 -14.26
N VAL A 88 3.58 -21.37 -13.86
CA VAL A 88 3.20 -21.60 -12.46
C VAL A 88 4.45 -21.64 -11.57
N SER A 89 5.50 -22.37 -11.95
CA SER A 89 6.72 -22.48 -11.15
C SER A 89 7.43 -21.13 -10.93
N ILE A 90 7.37 -20.23 -11.91
CA ILE A 90 7.92 -18.87 -11.80
C ILE A 90 7.09 -18.07 -10.80
N LEU A 91 5.76 -18.13 -10.90
CA LEU A 91 4.86 -17.45 -9.97
C LEU A 91 5.04 -17.95 -8.54
N VAL A 92 5.11 -19.27 -8.32
CA VAL A 92 5.33 -19.86 -6.99
C VAL A 92 6.64 -19.35 -6.37
N LYS A 93 7.70 -19.19 -7.18
CA LYS A 93 8.97 -18.64 -6.71
C LYS A 93 8.90 -17.15 -6.40
N GLU A 94 8.13 -16.38 -7.16
CA GLU A 94 7.88 -14.96 -6.88
C GLU A 94 7.12 -14.81 -5.56
N ILE A 95 6.00 -15.51 -5.41
CA ILE A 95 5.20 -15.53 -4.18
C ILE A 95 6.03 -16.02 -3.00
N GLY A 96 6.89 -17.02 -3.19
CA GLY A 96 7.79 -17.53 -2.15
C GLY A 96 8.74 -16.46 -1.59
N LYS A 97 9.16 -15.47 -2.39
CA LYS A 97 9.96 -14.33 -1.90
C LYS A 97 9.09 -13.32 -1.15
N ASP A 98 7.89 -13.10 -1.67
CA ASP A 98 6.93 -12.14 -1.14
C ASP A 98 6.38 -12.53 0.24
N VAL A 99 6.31 -13.84 0.52
CA VAL A 99 5.88 -14.39 1.81
C VAL A 99 7.01 -14.64 2.80
N ASP A 100 8.29 -14.49 2.43
CA ASP A 100 9.45 -14.81 3.28
C ASP A 100 9.51 -13.90 4.51
N GLU A 101 9.35 -12.60 4.29
CA GLU A 101 9.34 -11.57 5.32
C GLU A 101 8.00 -10.84 5.38
N GLY A 102 7.64 -10.32 6.56
CA GLY A 102 6.36 -9.64 6.73
C GLY A 102 6.02 -9.32 8.16
N THR A 103 4.87 -8.69 8.36
CA THR A 103 4.39 -8.30 9.69
C THR A 103 3.89 -9.53 10.45
N PRO A 104 4.07 -9.57 11.78
CA PRO A 104 3.56 -10.68 12.60
C PRO A 104 2.04 -10.85 12.53
N ALA A 105 1.31 -9.75 12.29
CA ALA A 105 -0.15 -9.76 12.19
C ALA A 105 -0.67 -10.59 11.00
N LEU A 106 0.10 -10.66 9.90
CA LEU A 106 -0.27 -11.41 8.69
C LEU A 106 0.47 -12.75 8.57
N ALA A 107 1.16 -13.21 9.62
CA ALA A 107 1.96 -14.44 9.56
C ALA A 107 1.13 -15.67 9.14
N LEU A 108 -0.10 -15.81 9.65
CA LEU A 108 -1.00 -16.90 9.26
C LEU A 108 -1.45 -16.79 7.79
N ALA A 109 -1.80 -15.57 7.35
CA ALA A 109 -2.16 -15.32 5.96
C ALA A 109 -0.99 -15.61 5.00
N ARG A 110 0.23 -15.17 5.34
CA ARG A 110 1.44 -15.49 4.56
C ARG A 110 1.68 -16.99 4.45
N ALA A 111 1.57 -17.73 5.56
CA ALA A 111 1.72 -19.17 5.55
C ALA A 111 0.67 -19.86 4.66
N ALA A 112 -0.58 -19.40 4.69
CA ALA A 112 -1.64 -19.91 3.82
C ALA A 112 -1.39 -19.59 2.34
N VAL A 113 -0.94 -18.37 2.00
CA VAL A 113 -0.57 -17.99 0.63
C VAL A 113 0.60 -18.84 0.13
N ALA A 114 1.62 -19.05 0.95
CA ALA A 114 2.75 -19.91 0.62
C ALA A 114 2.31 -21.35 0.32
N GLN A 115 1.43 -21.91 1.16
CA GLN A 115 0.88 -23.25 0.95
C GLN A 115 0.02 -23.32 -0.31
N ALA A 116 -0.84 -22.33 -0.56
CA ALA A 116 -1.64 -22.26 -1.77
C ALA A 116 -0.79 -22.20 -3.04
N ALA A 117 0.31 -21.43 -3.02
CA ALA A 117 1.26 -21.38 -4.12
C ALA A 117 1.89 -22.76 -4.39
N LEU A 118 2.37 -23.44 -3.34
CA LEU A 118 2.93 -24.79 -3.47
C LEU A 118 1.90 -25.79 -4.03
N ASP A 119 0.69 -25.81 -3.49
CA ASP A 119 -0.35 -26.75 -3.92
C ASP A 119 -0.79 -26.51 -5.37
N ILE A 120 -0.87 -25.24 -5.81
CA ILE A 120 -1.14 -24.89 -7.22
C ILE A 120 0.05 -25.27 -8.12
N GLY A 121 1.27 -25.11 -7.63
CA GLY A 121 2.48 -25.62 -8.26
C GLY A 121 2.41 -27.13 -8.50
N ASP A 122 2.13 -27.90 -7.44
CA ASP A 122 2.04 -29.36 -7.48
C ASP A 122 0.87 -29.84 -8.35
N TRP A 123 -0.26 -29.14 -8.33
CA TRP A 123 -1.38 -29.39 -9.24
C TRP A 123 -0.96 -29.19 -10.70
N SER A 124 -0.23 -28.11 -11.01
CA SER A 124 0.17 -27.79 -12.39
C SER A 124 1.04 -28.88 -13.02
N ILE A 125 1.84 -29.58 -12.22
CA ILE A 125 2.68 -30.71 -12.65
C ILE A 125 2.00 -32.08 -12.48
N GLY A 126 0.74 -32.11 -12.04
CA GLY A 126 -0.07 -33.33 -11.91
C GLY A 126 0.24 -34.19 -10.69
N ILE A 127 0.92 -33.66 -9.68
CA ILE A 127 1.18 -34.36 -8.41
C ILE A 127 -0.05 -34.31 -7.50
N LEU A 128 -0.76 -33.17 -7.49
CA LEU A 128 -1.87 -32.89 -6.60
C LEU A 128 -3.20 -32.73 -7.37
N GLU A 129 -4.31 -33.11 -6.74
CA GLU A 129 -5.65 -32.90 -7.29
C GLU A 129 -6.05 -31.42 -7.28
N ARG A 130 -6.83 -31.00 -8.28
CA ARG A 130 -7.23 -29.59 -8.45
C ARG A 130 -8.03 -29.07 -7.25
N GLU A 131 -8.89 -29.91 -6.71
CA GLU A 131 -9.78 -29.62 -5.58
C GLU A 131 -8.97 -29.25 -4.34
N ARG A 132 -7.82 -29.89 -4.13
CA ARG A 132 -6.94 -29.60 -3.00
C ARG A 132 -6.20 -28.28 -3.18
N ALA A 133 -5.77 -27.97 -4.41
CA ALA A 133 -5.21 -26.65 -4.73
C ALA A 133 -6.23 -25.51 -4.55
N ILE A 134 -7.49 -25.75 -4.93
CA ILE A 134 -8.60 -24.80 -4.68
C ILE A 134 -8.81 -24.58 -3.20
N GLN A 135 -8.87 -25.65 -2.41
CA GLN A 135 -9.11 -25.56 -0.96
C GLN A 135 -8.04 -24.70 -0.27
N SER A 136 -6.77 -24.90 -0.60
CA SER A 136 -5.69 -24.10 -0.03
C SER A 136 -5.77 -22.63 -0.46
N LEU A 137 -6.16 -22.37 -1.71
CA LEU A 137 -6.41 -21.02 -2.20
C LEU A 137 -7.58 -20.33 -1.47
N GLU A 138 -8.68 -21.05 -1.23
CA GLU A 138 -9.84 -20.53 -0.51
C GLU A 138 -9.50 -20.17 0.95
N ILE A 139 -8.67 -20.97 1.62
CA ILE A 139 -8.18 -20.65 2.97
C ILE A 139 -7.37 -19.35 2.95
N ALA A 140 -6.48 -19.18 1.97
CA ALA A 140 -5.71 -17.95 1.82
C ALA A 140 -6.60 -16.72 1.55
N ILE A 141 -7.62 -16.87 0.70
CA ILE A 141 -8.62 -15.81 0.43
C ILE A 141 -9.36 -15.43 1.71
N ALA A 142 -9.83 -16.43 2.47
CA ALA A 142 -10.59 -16.20 3.70
C ALA A 142 -9.78 -15.38 4.70
N LEU A 143 -8.51 -15.75 4.94
CA LEU A 143 -7.62 -15.05 5.87
C LEU A 143 -7.26 -13.62 5.44
N LEU A 144 -7.35 -13.29 4.14
CA LEU A 144 -7.09 -11.95 3.62
C LEU A 144 -8.37 -11.10 3.47
N SER A 145 -9.55 -11.71 3.65
CA SER A 145 -10.85 -11.05 3.54
C SER A 145 -11.28 -10.34 4.82
N GLU A 146 -10.79 -10.79 5.99
CA GLU A 146 -10.86 -10.09 7.28
C GLU A 146 -9.89 -8.89 7.31
#